data_AF-A0A6M3MAH5-F1
#
_entry.id   AF-A0A6M3MAH5-F1
#
_cell.length_a   1.000
_cell.length_b   1.000
_cell.length_c   1.000
_cell.angle_alpha   90.00
_cell.angle_beta   90.00
_cell.angle_gamma   90.00
#
_symmetry.space_group_name_H-M   'P 1'
#
loop_
_entity.id
_entity.type
_entity.pdbx_description
1 polymer ?
#
loop_
_entity_poly.entity_id
_entity_poly.type
_entity_poly.pdbx_seq_one_letter_code
_entity_poly.pdbx_strand_id
1 'polypeptide(L)'
;MSRTILHFKDGSTLTDREIYPHQISEEQLANITSVERVVAGWHLTILKSELIKGFFIITEAFQSLILKAGKHGPPPKISMQALGCYLEDSDPSVKVLLAMDPRTKQVILESTWVENFRPDGFARALEPPKKLRRNVTRVMDEGIPWTIVNEPPIRRVYGTENGLACLITVNKNLRAKMELRMQGMNCHLIIEPE
;
A
#
# COMPACT_ATOMS: atom_id res chain seq x y z
N MET A 1 5.09 -1.49 -18.03
CA MET A 1 6.04 -0.96 -17.03
C MET A 1 5.23 -0.32 -15.92
N SER A 2 5.63 -0.49 -14.66
CA SER A 2 5.08 0.32 -13.57
C SER A 2 5.82 1.64 -13.49
N ARG A 3 5.10 2.72 -13.20
CA ARG A 3 5.65 4.06 -13.01
C ARG A 3 5.19 4.59 -11.66
N THR A 4 6.08 5.23 -10.92
CA THR A 4 5.73 5.96 -9.71
C THR A 4 5.72 7.45 -10.03
N ILE A 5 4.74 8.18 -9.50
CA ILE A 5 4.59 9.63 -9.65
C ILE A 5 4.35 10.24 -8.26
N LEU A 6 5.09 11.28 -7.94
CA LEU A 6 4.98 12.08 -6.73
C LEU A 6 4.37 13.41 -7.13
N HIS A 7 3.28 13.81 -6.49
CA HIS A 7 2.60 15.08 -6.75
C HIS A 7 2.89 16.06 -5.62
N PHE A 8 3.25 17.29 -5.97
CA PHE A 8 3.58 18.34 -5.02
C PHE A 8 2.57 19.49 -5.05
N LYS A 9 2.51 20.26 -3.96
CA LYS A 9 1.58 21.40 -3.77
C LYS A 9 1.74 22.51 -4.81
N ASP A 10 2.93 22.69 -5.35
CA ASP A 10 3.22 23.66 -6.41
C ASP A 10 2.77 23.20 -7.81
N GLY A 11 2.18 22.01 -7.92
CA GLY A 11 1.74 21.40 -9.16
C GLY A 11 2.84 20.64 -9.90
N SER A 12 4.07 20.63 -9.40
CA SER A 12 5.16 19.84 -9.96
C SER A 12 4.97 18.35 -9.67
N THR A 13 5.63 17.52 -10.48
CA THR A 13 5.65 16.07 -10.28
C THR A 13 7.06 15.52 -10.45
N LEU A 14 7.40 14.52 -9.64
CA LEU A 14 8.62 13.72 -9.84
C LEU A 14 8.24 12.27 -10.14
N THR A 15 9.04 11.57 -10.94
CA THR A 15 8.86 10.15 -11.22
C THR A 15 10.00 9.31 -10.64
N ASP A 16 9.83 8.00 -10.73
CA ASP A 16 10.87 6.99 -10.50
C ASP A 16 12.22 7.21 -11.21
N ARG A 17 12.29 8.06 -12.24
CA ARG A 17 13.56 8.44 -12.90
C ARG A 17 14.34 9.51 -12.13
N GLU A 18 13.63 10.29 -11.34
CA GLU A 18 14.16 11.46 -10.65
C GLU A 18 14.43 11.14 -9.18
N ILE A 19 13.49 10.47 -8.51
CA ILE A 19 13.62 10.13 -7.10
C ILE A 19 12.69 8.96 -6.71
N TYR A 20 13.14 8.13 -5.76
CA TYR A 20 12.27 7.15 -5.12
C TYR A 20 11.51 7.75 -3.93
N PRO A 21 10.27 7.32 -3.63
CA PRO A 21 9.47 7.91 -2.55
C PRO A 21 10.11 7.91 -1.15
N HIS A 22 11.01 6.97 -0.89
CA HIS A 22 11.70 6.84 0.40
C HIS A 22 12.99 7.68 0.50
N GLN A 23 13.41 8.35 -0.58
CA GLN A 23 14.61 9.19 -0.64
C GLN A 23 14.29 10.68 -0.51
N ILE A 24 13.02 11.02 -0.31
CA ILE A 24 12.51 12.38 -0.26
C ILE A 24 12.91 13.05 1.07
N SER A 25 13.36 14.30 1.02
CA SER A 25 13.67 15.07 2.24
C SER A 25 12.41 15.42 3.04
N GLU A 26 12.55 15.78 4.31
CA GLU A 26 11.40 16.21 5.14
C GLU A 26 10.66 17.41 4.54
N GLU A 27 11.40 18.38 3.99
CA GLU A 27 10.83 19.56 3.31
C GLU A 27 10.02 19.15 2.07
N GLN A 28 10.57 18.26 1.24
CA GLN A 28 9.85 17.77 0.07
C GLN A 28 8.63 16.94 0.49
N LEU A 29 8.73 16.09 1.51
CA LEU A 29 7.64 15.30 2.06
C LEU A 29 6.48 16.19 2.57
N ALA A 30 6.79 17.33 3.18
CA ALA A 30 5.79 18.32 3.61
C ALA A 30 5.05 18.98 2.44
N ASN A 31 5.64 18.97 1.25
CA ASN A 31 5.07 19.51 0.02
C ASN A 31 4.37 18.46 -0.86
N ILE A 32 4.47 17.17 -0.54
CA ILE A 32 3.72 16.12 -1.26
C ILE A 32 2.22 16.25 -0.98
N THR A 33 1.41 16.17 -2.03
CA THR A 33 -0.06 16.06 -1.95
C THR A 33 -0.53 14.63 -2.11
N SER A 34 0.17 13.82 -2.91
CA SER A 34 -0.13 12.41 -3.11
C SER A 34 1.05 11.67 -3.74
N VAL A 35 1.06 10.35 -3.58
CA VAL A 35 1.94 9.44 -4.32
C VAL A 35 1.07 8.50 -5.12
N GLU A 36 1.40 8.33 -6.39
CA GLU A 36 0.73 7.46 -7.33
C GLU A 36 1.68 6.38 -7.83
N ARG A 37 1.13 5.18 -8.02
CA ARG A 37 1.78 4.08 -8.72
C ARG A 37 0.88 3.53 -9.80
N VAL A 38 1.35 3.55 -11.04
CA VAL A 38 0.65 2.98 -12.19
C VAL A 38 0.97 1.49 -12.31
N VAL A 39 -0.05 0.64 -12.24
CA VAL A 39 0.03 -0.82 -12.29
C VAL A 39 -0.97 -1.35 -13.33
N ALA A 40 -0.49 -1.95 -14.42
CA ALA A 40 -1.34 -2.51 -15.49
C ALA A 40 -2.44 -1.54 -16.02
N GLY A 41 -2.13 -0.24 -16.08
CA GLY A 41 -3.05 0.82 -16.53
C GLY A 41 -3.91 1.42 -15.40
N TRP A 42 -3.82 0.90 -14.18
CA TRP A 42 -4.51 1.40 -13.00
C TRP A 42 -3.64 2.33 -12.18
N HIS A 43 -4.24 3.37 -11.62
CA HIS A 43 -3.59 4.37 -10.80
C HIS A 43 -3.87 4.06 -9.33
N LEU A 44 -2.87 3.53 -8.62
CA LEU A 44 -2.93 3.31 -7.18
C LEU A 44 -2.35 4.53 -6.47
N THR A 45 -3.19 5.27 -5.75
CA THR A 45 -2.79 6.56 -5.20
C THR A 45 -3.07 6.60 -3.72
N ILE A 46 -2.06 7.00 -2.92
CA ILE A 46 -2.24 7.34 -1.51
C ILE A 46 -2.19 8.86 -1.42
N LEU A 47 -3.28 9.47 -0.95
CA LEU A 47 -3.32 10.90 -0.68
C LEU A 47 -2.54 11.23 0.59
N LYS A 48 -1.79 12.33 0.61
CA LYS A 48 -1.09 12.77 1.81
C LYS A 48 -2.10 13.11 2.89
N SER A 49 -1.77 12.71 4.11
CA SER A 49 -2.48 13.02 5.34
C SER A 49 -1.48 13.42 6.41
N GLU A 50 -1.93 14.13 7.44
CA GLU A 50 -1.13 14.41 8.64
C GLU A 50 -0.68 13.13 9.35
N LEU A 51 -1.47 12.06 9.22
CA LEU A 51 -1.15 10.76 9.80
C LEU A 51 -0.07 9.99 9.04
N ILE A 52 0.44 10.49 7.91
CA ILE A 52 1.42 9.75 7.10
C ILE A 52 2.83 10.26 7.38
N LYS A 53 3.67 9.38 7.91
CA LYS A 53 5.09 9.62 8.19
C LYS A 53 5.98 9.60 6.95
N GLY A 54 5.64 8.78 5.97
CA GLY A 54 6.45 8.59 4.77
C GLY A 54 5.88 7.53 3.85
N PHE A 55 6.40 7.48 2.62
CA PHE A 55 5.92 6.60 1.55
C PHE A 55 7.02 5.66 1.08
N PHE A 56 6.61 4.52 0.54
CA PHE A 56 7.51 3.54 -0.02
C PHE A 56 6.82 2.69 -1.10
N ILE A 57 7.62 1.93 -1.86
CA ILE A 57 7.17 1.16 -3.01
C ILE A 57 7.71 -0.26 -2.86
N ILE A 58 6.82 -1.26 -2.92
CA ILE A 58 7.21 -2.68 -2.85
C ILE A 58 6.84 -3.37 -4.15
N THR A 59 7.78 -4.14 -4.72
CA THR A 59 7.50 -5.03 -5.84
C THR A 59 7.83 -6.45 -5.41
N GLU A 60 6.83 -7.32 -5.38
CA GLU A 60 7.05 -8.74 -5.13
C GLU A 60 7.15 -9.49 -6.45
N ALA A 61 8.13 -10.37 -6.54
CA ALA A 61 8.31 -11.27 -7.66
C ALA A 61 8.59 -12.67 -7.12
N PHE A 62 8.00 -13.67 -7.76
CA PHE A 62 8.33 -15.07 -7.50
C PHE A 62 9.22 -15.61 -8.61
N GLN A 63 10.20 -16.43 -8.23
CA GLN A 63 11.02 -17.18 -9.17
C GLN A 63 10.99 -18.64 -8.76
N SER A 64 10.55 -19.52 -9.67
CA SER A 64 10.65 -20.96 -9.45
C SER A 64 12.12 -21.38 -9.57
N LEU A 65 12.75 -21.79 -8.47
CA LEU A 65 14.09 -22.36 -8.48
C LEU A 65 14.02 -23.76 -9.11
N ILE A 66 14.47 -23.89 -10.36
CA ILE A 66 14.67 -25.20 -10.99
C ILE A 66 16.09 -25.66 -10.64
N LEU A 67 16.22 -26.54 -9.66
CA LEU A 67 17.48 -27.18 -9.24
C LEU A 67 17.96 -28.25 -10.24
N LYS A 68 17.91 -27.97 -11.55
CA LYS A 68 18.53 -28.83 -12.56
C LYS A 68 19.82 -28.18 -13.04
N ALA A 69 20.94 -28.87 -12.79
CA ALA A 69 22.29 -28.47 -13.18
C ALA A 69 22.32 -27.93 -14.62
N GLY A 70 22.66 -26.64 -14.76
CA GLY A 70 22.99 -26.01 -16.04
C GLY A 70 21.85 -25.37 -16.84
N LYS A 71 20.60 -25.31 -16.36
CA LYS A 71 19.53 -24.55 -17.04
C LYS A 71 19.10 -23.33 -16.22
N HIS A 72 19.23 -22.14 -16.81
CA HIS A 72 18.68 -20.92 -16.22
C HIS A 72 17.17 -21.11 -15.99
N GLY A 73 16.72 -20.88 -14.77
CA GLY A 73 15.29 -20.88 -14.45
C GLY A 73 14.53 -19.80 -15.23
N PRO A 74 13.20 -19.90 -15.34
CA PRO A 74 12.41 -18.86 -15.97
C PRO A 74 12.64 -17.51 -15.26
N PRO A 75 12.48 -16.37 -15.98
CA PRO A 75 12.62 -15.05 -15.37
C PRO A 75 11.61 -14.88 -14.22
N PRO A 76 11.95 -14.10 -13.19
CA PRO A 76 11.03 -13.78 -12.10
C PRO A 76 9.72 -13.20 -12.64
N LYS A 77 8.60 -13.66 -12.09
CA LYS A 77 7.27 -13.15 -12.44
C LYS A 77 6.79 -12.25 -11.31
N ILE A 78 6.45 -11.01 -11.65
CA ILE A 78 5.89 -10.05 -10.70
C ILE A 78 4.54 -10.57 -10.22
N SER A 79 4.41 -10.77 -8.92
CA SER A 79 3.18 -11.22 -8.25
C SER A 79 2.38 -10.07 -7.67
N MET A 80 3.05 -8.99 -7.25
CA MET A 80 2.39 -7.85 -6.61
C MET A 80 3.18 -6.57 -6.82
N GLN A 81 2.47 -5.47 -7.02
CA GLN A 81 3.02 -4.12 -7.00
C GLN A 81 2.24 -3.30 -5.98
N ALA A 82 2.93 -2.72 -5.01
CA ALA A 82 2.33 -1.97 -3.93
C ALA A 82 2.90 -0.56 -3.79
N LEU A 83 2.02 0.37 -3.44
CA LEU A 83 2.36 1.65 -2.86
C LEU A 83 1.99 1.57 -1.37
N GLY A 84 2.88 2.02 -0.50
CA GLY A 84 2.65 1.96 0.94
C GLY A 84 3.10 3.20 1.67
N CYS A 85 2.65 3.31 2.90
CA CYS A 85 3.03 4.37 3.82
C CYS A 85 3.13 3.86 5.26
N TYR A 86 3.83 4.61 6.10
CA TYR A 86 3.81 4.43 7.55
C TYR A 86 2.96 5.50 8.21
N LEU A 87 2.33 5.14 9.33
CA LEU A 87 1.56 6.09 10.10
C LEU A 87 2.42 6.80 11.16
N GLU A 88 2.26 8.11 11.27
CA GLU A 88 2.86 8.95 12.29
C GLU A 88 2.31 8.58 13.67
N ASP A 89 3.13 8.74 14.71
CA ASP A 89 2.78 8.47 16.11
C ASP A 89 2.16 7.08 16.38
N SER A 90 2.46 6.11 15.52
CA SER A 90 1.97 4.74 15.68
C SER A 90 2.81 3.94 16.67
N ASP A 91 2.12 3.32 17.63
CA ASP A 91 2.72 2.44 18.65
C ASP A 91 1.84 1.20 18.88
N PRO A 92 2.24 0.01 18.38
CA PRO A 92 3.44 -0.24 17.56
C PRO A 92 3.38 0.43 16.17
N SER A 93 4.53 0.53 15.49
CA SER A 93 4.59 1.12 14.14
C SER A 93 3.60 0.43 13.18
N VAL A 94 2.79 1.23 12.49
CA VAL A 94 1.79 0.73 11.53
C VAL A 94 2.27 0.97 10.10
N LYS A 95 2.33 -0.11 9.33
CA LYS A 95 2.55 -0.10 7.88
C LYS A 95 1.22 -0.31 7.16
N VAL A 96 0.93 0.53 6.17
CA VAL A 96 -0.23 0.41 5.29
C VAL A 96 0.24 0.14 3.86
N LEU A 97 -0.40 -0.82 3.18
CA LEU A 97 -0.10 -1.22 1.81
C LEU A 97 -1.36 -1.16 0.95
N LEU A 98 -1.30 -0.40 -0.13
CA LEU A 98 -2.22 -0.48 -1.25
C LEU A 98 -1.53 -1.23 -2.38
N ALA A 99 -1.96 -2.47 -2.63
CA ALA A 99 -1.32 -3.38 -3.55
C ALA A 99 -2.27 -3.80 -4.68
N MET A 100 -1.69 -4.17 -5.82
CA MET A 100 -2.42 -4.81 -6.91
C MET A 100 -1.62 -5.98 -7.49
N ASP A 101 -2.30 -7.09 -7.77
CA ASP A 101 -1.77 -8.12 -8.68
C ASP A 101 -1.97 -7.63 -10.13
N PRO A 102 -0.90 -7.37 -10.89
CA PRO A 102 -1.00 -6.80 -12.24
C PRO A 102 -1.70 -7.73 -13.25
N ARG A 103 -1.89 -9.01 -12.93
CA ARG A 103 -2.50 -10.01 -13.83
C ARG A 103 -4.00 -10.11 -13.62
N THR A 104 -4.44 -10.18 -12.36
CA THR A 104 -5.85 -10.30 -12.00
C THR A 104 -6.52 -8.95 -11.78
N LYS A 105 -5.71 -7.89 -11.65
CA LYS A 105 -6.13 -6.53 -11.26
C LYS A 105 -6.80 -6.48 -9.88
N GLN A 106 -6.62 -7.52 -9.07
CA GLN A 106 -7.14 -7.54 -7.71
C GLN A 106 -6.43 -6.48 -6.87
N VAL A 107 -7.20 -5.60 -6.24
CA VAL A 107 -6.68 -4.58 -5.32
C VAL A 107 -6.75 -5.12 -3.90
N ILE A 108 -5.68 -4.91 -3.15
CA ILE A 108 -5.52 -5.40 -1.78
C ILE A 108 -5.10 -4.22 -0.90
N LEU A 109 -5.88 -3.94 0.14
CA LEU A 109 -5.50 -3.07 1.24
C LEU A 109 -5.08 -3.93 2.44
N GLU A 110 -3.85 -3.75 2.87
CA GLU A 110 -3.29 -4.44 4.04
C GLU A 110 -2.77 -3.40 5.03
N SER A 111 -2.93 -3.69 6.31
CA SER A 111 -2.26 -2.96 7.37
C SER A 111 -1.66 -3.95 8.34
N THR A 112 -0.47 -3.64 8.84
CA THR A 112 0.31 -4.57 9.66
C THR A 112 1.07 -3.79 10.71
N TRP A 113 1.08 -4.30 11.94
CA TRP A 113 2.04 -3.85 12.95
C TRP A 113 3.43 -4.38 12.61
N VAL A 114 4.43 -3.50 12.67
CA VAL A 114 5.82 -3.83 12.37
C VAL A 114 6.73 -3.48 13.53
N GLU A 115 7.88 -4.17 13.62
CA GLU A 115 8.85 -3.98 14.70
C GLU A 115 9.41 -2.56 14.72
N ASN A 116 9.81 -2.03 13.56
CA ASN A 116 10.42 -0.72 13.41
C ASN A 116 10.08 -0.11 12.06
N PHE A 117 10.05 1.21 11.99
CA PHE A 117 9.99 1.95 10.73
C PHE A 117 11.21 1.59 9.85
N ARG A 118 10.97 1.34 8.56
CA ARG A 118 12.01 1.22 7.54
C ARG A 118 11.62 1.99 6.29
N PRO A 119 12.44 2.94 5.81
CA PRO A 119 12.12 3.75 4.62
C PRO A 119 11.78 2.90 3.39
N ASP A 120 12.39 1.73 3.25
CA ASP A 120 12.20 0.81 2.11
C ASP A 120 10.88 0.02 2.15
N GLY A 121 10.11 0.08 3.24
CA GLY A 121 8.86 -0.67 3.41
C GLY A 121 9.02 -2.14 3.84
N PHE A 122 10.26 -2.65 3.92
CA PHE A 122 10.58 -4.04 4.28
C PHE A 122 10.68 -4.26 5.79
N ALA A 123 9.94 -3.47 6.57
CA ALA A 123 9.79 -3.69 8.00
C ALA A 123 9.13 -5.04 8.29
N ARG A 124 9.70 -5.74 9.28
CA ARG A 124 9.23 -7.06 9.73
C ARG A 124 7.93 -6.91 10.50
N ALA A 125 6.94 -7.72 10.17
CA ALA A 125 5.68 -7.80 10.91
C ALA A 125 5.93 -8.32 12.34
N LEU A 126 5.31 -7.69 13.34
CA LEU A 126 5.37 -8.13 14.74
C LEU A 126 4.75 -9.50 14.92
N GLU A 127 3.57 -9.70 14.34
CA GLU A 127 2.89 -10.97 14.30
C GLU A 127 2.79 -11.41 12.84
N PRO A 128 3.76 -12.18 12.31
CA PRO A 128 3.60 -12.76 10.99
C PRO A 128 2.35 -13.66 11.00
N PRO A 129 1.61 -13.73 9.88
CA PRO A 129 0.35 -14.46 9.82
C PRO A 129 0.54 -15.90 10.30
N LYS A 130 -0.11 -16.25 11.43
CA LYS A 130 0.00 -17.58 12.08
C LYS A 130 -0.67 -18.70 11.27
N LYS A 131 -1.49 -18.37 10.27
CA LYS A 131 -2.26 -19.32 9.45
C LYS A 131 -1.91 -19.13 7.97
N LEU A 132 -1.92 -20.23 7.22
CA LEU A 132 -1.89 -20.21 5.74
C LEU A 132 -3.06 -19.44 5.13
N ARG A 133 -4.15 -19.23 5.88
CA ARG A 133 -5.33 -18.47 5.47
C ARG A 133 -5.41 -17.18 6.28
N ARG A 134 -5.24 -16.05 5.60
CA ARG A 134 -5.51 -14.71 6.13
C ARG A 134 -7.00 -14.45 6.19
N ASN A 135 -7.44 -13.71 7.20
CA ASN A 135 -8.81 -13.20 7.24
C ASN A 135 -8.94 -12.08 6.22
N VAL A 136 -9.90 -12.18 5.31
CA VAL A 136 -10.08 -11.22 4.22
C VAL A 136 -11.55 -10.85 4.08
N THR A 137 -11.82 -9.56 3.96
CA THR A 137 -13.13 -9.05 3.54
C THR A 137 -13.02 -8.67 2.06
N ARG A 138 -13.91 -9.21 1.23
CA ARG A 138 -13.90 -9.02 -0.22
C ARG A 138 -15.17 -8.34 -0.66
N VAL A 139 -15.04 -7.39 -1.58
CA VAL A 139 -16.15 -6.78 -2.31
C VAL A 139 -15.78 -6.74 -3.78
N MET A 140 -16.79 -6.82 -4.64
CA MET A 140 -16.67 -6.52 -6.06
C MET A 140 -17.20 -5.11 -6.26
N ASP A 141 -16.34 -4.20 -6.71
CA ASP A 141 -16.74 -2.84 -7.06
C ASP A 141 -16.35 -2.57 -8.52
N GLU A 142 -17.31 -2.08 -9.31
CA GLU A 142 -17.17 -1.88 -10.76
C GLU A 142 -16.56 -3.09 -11.53
N GLY A 143 -16.81 -4.32 -11.06
CA GLY A 143 -16.28 -5.55 -11.65
C GLY A 143 -14.84 -5.90 -11.26
N ILE A 144 -14.26 -5.20 -10.29
CA ILE A 144 -12.90 -5.42 -9.80
C ILE A 144 -12.93 -6.03 -8.41
N PRO A 145 -12.18 -7.13 -8.18
CA PRO A 145 -12.06 -7.71 -6.87
C PRO A 145 -11.20 -6.81 -6.00
N TRP A 146 -11.81 -6.30 -4.94
CA TRP A 146 -11.15 -5.55 -3.88
C TRP A 146 -11.10 -6.39 -2.61
N THR A 147 -10.00 -6.31 -1.86
CA THR A 147 -9.82 -7.09 -0.62
C THR A 147 -9.17 -6.24 0.47
N ILE A 148 -9.74 -6.28 1.68
CA ILE A 148 -9.08 -5.81 2.91
C ILE A 148 -8.61 -7.04 3.69
N VAL A 149 -7.33 -7.09 4.03
CA VAL A 149 -6.78 -8.10 4.95
C VAL A 149 -7.21 -7.73 6.37
N ASN A 150 -8.21 -8.41 6.90
CA ASN A 150 -8.83 -8.11 8.19
C ASN A 150 -8.02 -8.70 9.35
N GLU A 151 -6.83 -8.13 9.57
CA GLU A 151 -5.90 -8.49 10.64
C GLU A 151 -5.47 -7.22 11.41
N PRO A 152 -5.05 -7.34 12.68
CA PRO A 152 -4.53 -6.20 13.42
C PRO A 152 -3.45 -5.44 12.62
N PRO A 153 -3.51 -4.10 12.55
CA PRO A 153 -4.26 -3.16 13.39
C PRO A 153 -5.73 -2.91 13.01
N ILE A 154 -6.27 -3.57 11.98
CA ILE A 154 -7.66 -3.36 11.56
C ILE A 154 -8.61 -3.85 12.64
N ARG A 155 -9.49 -2.95 13.09
CA ARG A 155 -10.50 -3.19 14.13
C ARG A 155 -11.85 -3.54 13.54
N ARG A 156 -12.21 -2.84 12.46
CA ARG A 156 -13.51 -2.99 11.81
C ARG A 156 -13.39 -2.67 10.34
N VAL A 157 -14.01 -3.49 9.51
CA VAL A 157 -14.26 -3.19 8.09
C VAL A 157 -15.75 -2.88 7.93
N TYR A 158 -16.07 -1.87 7.13
CA TYR A 158 -17.45 -1.43 6.90
C TYR A 158 -17.60 -0.85 5.48
N GLY A 159 -18.84 -0.88 4.97
CA GLY A 159 -19.17 -0.27 3.69
C GLY A 159 -19.36 1.24 3.81
N THR A 160 -19.04 1.96 2.74
CA THR A 160 -19.35 3.38 2.54
C THR A 160 -20.13 3.54 1.24
N GLU A 161 -20.69 4.73 0.99
CA GLU A 161 -21.32 5.05 -0.30
C GLU A 161 -20.34 4.92 -1.48
N ASN A 162 -19.03 5.01 -1.22
CA ASN A 162 -17.96 4.99 -2.22
C ASN A 162 -17.13 3.68 -2.20
N GLY A 163 -17.60 2.62 -1.52
CA GLY A 163 -16.93 1.31 -1.49
C GLY A 163 -16.70 0.76 -0.09
N LEU A 164 -15.44 0.44 0.23
CA LEU A 164 -15.05 -0.13 1.53
C LEU A 164 -14.12 0.79 2.30
N ALA A 165 -14.35 0.84 3.60
CA ALA A 165 -13.48 1.49 4.56
C ALA A 165 -13.14 0.53 5.71
N CYS A 166 -12.06 0.85 6.41
CA CYS A 166 -11.74 0.20 7.66
C CYS A 166 -11.25 1.21 8.69
N LEU A 167 -11.43 0.83 9.95
CA LEU A 167 -10.93 1.55 11.10
C LEU A 167 -9.69 0.82 11.63
N ILE A 168 -8.59 1.55 11.78
CA ILE A 168 -7.32 1.02 12.29
C ILE A 168 -6.90 1.73 13.58
N THR A 169 -6.25 0.98 14.46
CA THR A 169 -5.57 1.55 15.64
C THR A 169 -4.21 2.10 15.22
N VAL A 170 -3.98 3.39 15.46
CA VAL A 170 -2.66 4.02 15.30
C VAL A 170 -1.87 3.89 16.60
N ASN A 171 -2.47 4.30 17.71
CA ASN A 171 -1.94 4.10 19.06
C ASN A 171 -3.11 3.97 20.07
N LYS A 172 -2.83 4.07 21.38
CA LYS A 172 -3.85 3.94 22.44
C LYS A 172 -4.97 4.99 22.37
N ASN A 173 -4.65 6.18 21.86
CA ASN A 173 -5.54 7.36 21.88
C ASN A 173 -6.01 7.76 20.48
N LEU A 174 -5.33 7.29 19.43
CA LEU A 174 -5.58 7.70 18.06
C LEU A 174 -5.95 6.50 17.18
N ARG A 175 -6.96 6.73 16.35
CA ARG A 175 -7.41 5.80 15.33
C ARG A 175 -7.46 6.53 14.00
N ALA A 176 -7.39 5.76 12.92
CA ALA A 176 -7.53 6.29 11.58
C ALA A 176 -8.62 5.54 10.84
N LYS A 177 -9.45 6.30 10.14
CA LYS A 177 -10.31 5.80 9.08
C LYS A 177 -9.48 5.72 7.80
N MET A 178 -9.51 4.54 7.19
CA MET A 178 -8.99 4.34 5.83
C MET A 178 -10.15 4.04 4.90
N GLU A 179 -10.25 4.78 3.81
CA GLU A 179 -11.28 4.61 2.79
C GLU A 179 -10.62 4.50 1.43
N LEU A 180 -11.00 3.48 0.67
CA LEU A 180 -10.65 3.46 -0.75
C LEU A 180 -11.83 3.94 -1.58
N ARG A 181 -11.53 4.86 -2.50
CA ARG A 181 -12.46 5.34 -3.52
C ARG A 181 -11.99 4.89 -4.89
N MET A 182 -12.88 4.27 -5.65
CA MET A 182 -12.63 3.89 -7.04
C MET A 182 -13.38 4.83 -7.98
N GLN A 183 -12.72 5.25 -9.04
CA GLN A 183 -13.34 6.02 -10.12
C GLN A 183 -12.67 5.68 -11.45
N GLY A 184 -13.31 4.81 -12.23
CA GLY A 184 -12.70 4.28 -13.45
C GLY A 184 -11.41 3.55 -13.11
N MET A 185 -10.28 3.91 -13.76
CA MET A 185 -8.98 3.27 -13.52
C MET A 185 -8.21 3.83 -12.30
N ASN A 186 -8.84 4.68 -11.49
CA ASN A 186 -8.19 5.33 -10.34
C ASN A 186 -8.65 4.69 -9.03
N CYS A 187 -7.69 4.34 -8.18
CA CYS A 187 -7.88 3.82 -6.83
C CYS A 187 -7.21 4.77 -5.83
N HIS A 188 -8.00 5.56 -5.11
CA HIS A 188 -7.51 6.50 -4.12
C HIS A 188 -7.68 5.94 -2.71
N LEU A 189 -6.56 5.75 -1.99
CA LEU A 189 -6.57 5.50 -0.56
C LEU A 189 -6.48 6.82 0.20
N ILE A 190 -7.47 7.04 1.06
CA ILE A 190 -7.59 8.18 1.95
C ILE A 190 -7.40 7.68 3.38
N ILE A 191 -6.57 8.37 4.16
CA ILE A 191 -6.29 8.04 5.56
C ILE A 191 -6.54 9.29 6.39
N GLU A 192 -7.52 9.25 7.27
CA GLU A 192 -7.94 10.40 8.08
C GLU A 192 -8.06 9.98 9.56
N PRO A 193 -7.85 10.88 10.52
CA PRO A 193 -8.18 10.62 11.92
C PRO A 193 -9.67 10.25 12.08
N GLU A 194 -9.97 9.28 12.95
CA GLU A 194 -11.34 9.06 13.47
C GLU A 194 -11.66 10.06 14.57
#